data_AF-A0A6G8C6Q5-F1
#
_entry.id   AF-A0A6G8C6Q5-F1
#
_cell.length_a   1.000
_cell.length_b   1.000
_cell.length_c   1.000
_cell.angle_alpha   90.00
_cell.angle_beta   90.00
_cell.angle_gamma   90.00
#
_symmetry.space_group_name_H-M   'P 1'
#
loop_
_entity.id
_entity.type
_entity.pdbx_description
1 polymer ?
#
loop_
_entity_poly.entity_id
_entity_poly.type
_entity_poly.pdbx_seq_one_letter_code
_entity_poly.pdbx_strand_id
1 'polypeptide(L)'
;MMNSTALNDRYLDLTACVRTSHAEVRQQQRGINQDVLDCLTLYGRRERGLHGCEIAYFDSDALDTIERGEPRDLFLLVLKYRKTYAVMNPDDIIVTMGHRVRRVLRKNNFSLKRARYSQLSRQPRHYKYSTGRV
;
A
#
# COMPACT_ATOMS: atom_id res chain seq x y z
N MET A 1 22.07 -16.10 27.32
CA MET A 1 21.20 -14.94 27.51
C MET A 1 21.65 -13.89 26.49
N MET A 2 20.84 -13.60 25.46
CA MET A 2 21.25 -12.67 24.40
C MET A 2 20.88 -11.23 24.81
N ASN A 3 21.84 -10.31 24.65
CA ASN A 3 21.79 -8.94 25.16
C ASN A 3 20.65 -8.11 24.53
N SER A 4 20.01 -7.25 25.34
CA SER A 4 18.90 -6.36 24.96
C SER A 4 19.21 -5.45 23.76
N THR A 5 20.48 -5.19 23.46
CA THR A 5 20.94 -4.37 22.32
C THR A 5 20.75 -5.07 20.97
N ALA A 6 20.92 -6.41 20.92
CA ALA A 6 20.75 -7.18 19.68
C ALA A 6 19.28 -7.35 19.28
N LEU A 7 18.36 -7.21 20.24
CA LEU A 7 16.93 -7.14 19.97
C LEU A 7 16.55 -5.79 19.34
N ASN A 8 17.15 -4.69 19.79
CA ASN A 8 16.88 -3.35 19.24
C ASN A 8 17.45 -3.18 17.82
N ASP A 9 18.65 -3.68 17.54
CA ASP A 9 19.22 -3.59 16.17
C ASP A 9 18.45 -4.46 15.17
N ARG A 10 17.97 -5.64 15.58
CA ARG A 10 17.05 -6.44 14.72
C ARG A 10 15.66 -5.83 14.61
N TYR A 11 15.18 -5.10 15.62
CA TYR A 11 13.90 -4.40 15.56
C TYR A 11 13.95 -3.19 14.62
N LEU A 12 15.07 -2.47 14.58
CA LEU A 12 15.33 -1.36 13.64
C LEU A 12 15.43 -1.85 12.19
N ASP A 13 15.97 -3.05 11.96
CA ASP A 13 16.05 -3.65 10.62
C ASP A 13 14.70 -4.21 10.13
N LEU A 14 13.80 -4.59 11.05
CA LEU A 14 12.47 -5.12 10.72
C LEU A 14 11.38 -4.03 10.57
N THR A 15 11.66 -2.79 10.99
CA THR A 15 10.71 -1.68 10.86
C THR A 15 10.91 -0.83 9.60
N ALA A 16 12.11 -0.83 9.00
CA ALA A 16 12.35 -0.13 7.76
C ALA A 16 12.01 -1.01 6.54
N CYS A 17 10.77 -0.97 6.08
CA CYS A 17 10.39 -1.67 4.86
C CYS A 17 11.26 -1.22 3.67
N VAL A 18 11.96 -2.17 3.04
CA VAL A 18 12.80 -1.92 1.85
C VAL A 18 11.89 -1.58 0.67
N ARG A 19 12.14 -0.41 0.06
CA ARG A 19 11.33 0.14 -1.03
C ARG A 19 12.22 0.41 -2.24
N THR A 20 11.68 0.15 -3.42
CA THR A 20 12.30 0.63 -4.67
C THR A 20 12.15 2.14 -4.81
N SER A 21 13.01 2.77 -5.62
CA SER A 21 12.89 4.19 -5.98
C SER A 21 11.52 4.54 -6.58
N HIS A 22 10.94 3.61 -7.35
CA HIS A 22 9.59 3.75 -7.87
C HIS A 22 8.55 3.86 -6.74
N ALA A 23 8.63 2.97 -5.75
CA ALA A 23 7.71 2.95 -4.62
C ALA A 23 7.80 4.23 -3.78
N GLU A 24 9.01 4.73 -3.55
CA GLU A 24 9.24 5.97 -2.81
C GLU A 24 8.62 7.19 -3.52
N VAL A 25 8.86 7.35 -4.83
CA VAL A 25 8.25 8.44 -5.62
C VAL A 25 6.72 8.35 -5.55
N ARG A 26 6.15 7.14 -5.62
CA ARG A 26 4.70 6.94 -5.52
C ARG A 26 4.14 7.22 -4.13
N GLN A 27 4.90 6.96 -3.07
CA GLN A 27 4.55 7.29 -1.70
C GLN A 27 4.38 8.79 -1.55
N GLN A 28 5.40 9.55 -1.98
CA GLN A 28 5.43 11.01 -1.92
C GLN A 28 4.27 11.61 -2.73
N GLN A 29 4.09 11.18 -3.98
CA GLN A 29 3.00 11.65 -4.86
C GLN A 29 1.60 11.43 -4.28
N ARG A 30 1.44 10.46 -3.37
CA ARG A 30 0.14 10.07 -2.79
C ARG A 30 -0.01 10.47 -1.33
N GLY A 31 1.00 11.14 -0.76
CA GLY A 31 1.04 11.55 0.64
C GLY A 31 0.84 10.37 1.59
N ILE A 32 1.33 9.18 1.25
CA ILE A 32 1.21 8.00 2.11
C ILE A 32 2.23 8.13 3.23
N ASN A 33 1.75 8.14 4.46
CA ASN A 33 2.58 8.23 5.65
C ASN A 33 3.37 6.92 5.86
N GLN A 34 4.60 7.05 6.40
CA GLN A 34 5.51 5.92 6.61
C GLN A 34 5.01 4.96 7.68
N ASP A 35 4.54 5.46 8.82
CA ASP A 35 3.97 4.66 9.92
C ASP A 35 2.82 3.76 9.44
N VAL A 36 2.03 4.24 8.46
CA VAL A 36 0.98 3.45 7.82
C VAL A 36 1.55 2.30 6.99
N LEU A 37 2.67 2.51 6.28
CA LEU A 37 3.33 1.45 5.52
C LEU A 37 3.95 0.40 6.43
N ASP A 38 4.50 0.83 7.55
CA ASP A 38 5.07 -0.07 8.54
C ASP A 38 3.94 -0.93 9.13
N CYS A 39 2.82 -0.32 9.51
CA CYS A 39 1.61 -1.04 9.91
C CYS A 39 1.09 -1.98 8.81
N LEU A 40 1.11 -1.56 7.56
CA LEU A 40 0.66 -2.38 6.44
C LEU A 40 1.55 -3.61 6.22
N THR A 41 2.84 -3.46 6.44
CA THR A 41 3.83 -4.52 6.26
C THR A 41 3.77 -5.54 7.39
N LEU A 42 3.53 -5.07 8.62
CA LEU A 42 3.46 -5.87 9.83
C LEU A 42 2.11 -6.58 10.00
N TYR A 43 1.01 -5.87 9.81
CA TYR A 43 -0.33 -6.36 10.14
C TYR A 43 -1.19 -6.65 8.90
N GLY A 44 -0.84 -6.09 7.75
CA GLY A 44 -1.64 -6.21 6.55
C GLY A 44 -1.76 -7.64 6.04
N ARG A 45 -2.95 -7.98 5.52
CA ARG A 45 -3.16 -9.24 4.84
C ARG A 45 -2.42 -9.24 3.50
N ARG A 46 -1.72 -10.36 3.22
CA ARG A 46 -1.02 -10.60 1.96
C ARG A 46 -1.84 -11.51 1.04
N GLU A 47 -1.96 -11.13 -0.21
CA GLU A 47 -2.59 -11.95 -1.25
C GLU A 47 -1.64 -12.14 -2.44
N ARG A 48 -1.51 -13.37 -2.92
CA ARG A 48 -0.69 -13.70 -4.08
C ARG A 48 -1.29 -13.08 -5.35
N GLY A 49 -0.54 -12.16 -5.94
CA GLY A 49 -0.86 -11.42 -7.15
C GLY A 49 -0.63 -12.22 -8.44
N LEU A 50 -0.27 -11.51 -9.50
CA LEU A 50 0.20 -12.09 -10.76
C LEU A 50 1.73 -12.13 -10.75
N HIS A 51 2.32 -13.10 -11.45
CA HIS A 51 3.76 -13.22 -11.66
C HIS A 51 4.60 -13.31 -10.36
N GLY A 52 4.06 -13.95 -9.32
CA GLY A 52 4.79 -14.16 -8.06
C GLY A 52 4.82 -12.95 -7.12
N CYS A 53 4.30 -11.79 -7.52
CA CYS A 53 4.18 -10.64 -6.64
C CYS A 53 3.12 -10.86 -5.56
N GLU A 54 3.28 -10.22 -4.41
CA GLU A 54 2.28 -10.19 -3.34
C GLU A 54 1.66 -8.81 -3.24
N ILE A 55 0.40 -8.75 -2.79
CA ILE A 55 -0.30 -7.50 -2.52
C ILE A 55 -0.66 -7.48 -1.04
N ALA A 56 -0.13 -6.51 -0.30
CA ALA A 56 -0.50 -6.24 1.08
C ALA A 56 -1.62 -5.18 1.13
N TYR A 57 -2.64 -5.41 1.95
CA TYR A 57 -3.72 -4.46 2.22
C TYR A 57 -4.29 -4.63 3.64
N PHE A 58 -4.94 -3.60 4.18
CA PHE A 58 -5.67 -3.70 5.45
C PHE A 58 -7.02 -4.40 5.26
N ASP A 59 -7.24 -5.50 5.98
CA ASP A 59 -8.55 -6.11 6.19
C ASP A 59 -9.09 -5.80 7.60
N SER A 60 -10.26 -6.33 7.95
CA SER A 60 -10.87 -6.12 9.27
C SER A 60 -9.94 -6.60 10.38
N ASP A 61 -9.37 -7.79 10.22
CA ASP A 61 -8.59 -8.46 11.24
C ASP A 61 -7.28 -7.70 11.51
N ALA A 62 -6.65 -7.17 10.46
CA ALA A 62 -5.51 -6.26 10.57
C ALA A 62 -5.88 -4.99 11.36
N LEU A 63 -7.02 -4.37 11.07
CA LEU A 63 -7.46 -3.16 11.76
C LEU A 63 -7.77 -3.41 13.23
N ASP A 64 -8.46 -4.52 13.55
CA ASP A 64 -8.77 -4.92 14.93
C ASP A 64 -7.50 -5.25 15.73
N THR A 65 -6.48 -5.78 15.06
CA THR A 65 -5.18 -6.05 15.68
C THR A 65 -4.45 -4.74 16.02
N ILE A 66 -4.44 -3.79 15.08
CA ILE A 66 -3.83 -2.47 15.29
C ILE A 66 -4.58 -1.71 16.39
N GLU A 67 -5.91 -1.71 16.40
CA GLU A 67 -6.71 -1.01 17.42
C GLU A 67 -6.39 -1.47 18.85
N ARG A 68 -6.10 -2.77 19.03
CA ARG A 68 -5.79 -3.36 20.33
C ARG A 68 -4.33 -3.23 20.73
N GLY A 69 -3.42 -3.21 19.76
CA GLY A 69 -1.98 -3.30 20.00
C GLY A 69 -1.23 -1.97 19.92
N GLU A 70 -1.73 -0.99 19.17
CA GLU A 70 -1.01 0.24 18.85
C GLU A 70 -1.62 1.48 19.51
N PRO A 71 -0.86 2.59 19.65
CA PRO A 71 -1.39 3.85 20.13
C PRO A 71 -2.58 4.33 19.31
N ARG A 72 -3.57 4.93 19.98
CA ARG A 72 -4.82 5.39 19.35
C ARG A 72 -4.59 6.34 18.16
N ASP A 73 -3.58 7.21 18.24
CA ASP A 73 -3.27 8.14 17.15
C ASP A 73 -2.76 7.42 15.90
N LEU A 74 -1.98 6.36 16.07
CA LEU A 74 -1.52 5.51 14.96
C LEU A 74 -2.70 4.75 14.35
N PHE A 75 -3.61 4.22 15.16
CA PHE A 75 -4.83 3.57 14.66
C PHE A 75 -5.70 4.54 13.84
N LEU A 76 -5.93 5.77 14.32
CA LEU A 76 -6.68 6.80 13.58
C LEU A 76 -6.00 7.16 12.26
N LEU A 77 -4.68 7.24 12.26
CA LEU A 77 -3.89 7.46 11.06
C LEU A 77 -4.06 6.30 10.07
N VAL A 78 -3.94 5.06 10.51
CA VAL A 78 -4.19 3.87 9.67
C VAL A 78 -5.62 3.88 9.13
N LEU A 79 -6.64 4.21 9.93
CA LEU A 79 -8.02 4.29 9.46
C LEU A 79 -8.23 5.33 8.34
N LYS A 80 -7.54 6.47 8.44
CA LYS A 80 -7.50 7.50 7.38
C LYS A 80 -6.90 6.94 6.10
N TYR A 81 -5.86 6.12 6.20
CA TYR A 81 -5.15 5.50 5.08
C TYR A 81 -5.53 4.03 4.82
N ARG A 82 -6.66 3.52 5.34
CA ARG A 82 -7.02 2.09 5.28
C ARG A 82 -7.18 1.51 3.87
N LYS A 83 -7.29 2.38 2.86
CA LYS A 83 -7.36 2.00 1.45
C LYS A 83 -5.97 1.85 0.83
N THR A 84 -4.89 2.03 1.57
CA THR A 84 -3.53 1.82 1.07
C THR A 84 -3.31 0.35 0.74
N TYR A 85 -2.60 0.10 -0.36
CA TYR A 85 -2.06 -1.20 -0.70
C TYR A 85 -0.60 -1.05 -1.11
N ALA A 86 0.17 -2.12 -0.89
CA ALA A 86 1.54 -2.26 -1.35
C ALA A 86 1.64 -3.50 -2.24
N VAL A 87 2.42 -3.40 -3.31
CA VAL A 87 2.81 -4.51 -4.17
C VAL A 87 4.26 -4.84 -3.85
N MET A 88 4.49 -6.08 -3.47
CA MET A 88 5.78 -6.59 -3.04
C MET A 88 6.27 -7.64 -4.03
N ASN A 89 7.58 -7.72 -4.22
CA ASN A 89 8.19 -8.85 -4.93
C ASN A 89 8.33 -10.06 -3.98
N PRO A 90 8.78 -11.22 -4.46
CA PRO A 90 9.04 -12.39 -3.61
C PRO A 90 10.11 -12.19 -2.52
N ASP A 91 10.94 -11.14 -2.64
CA ASP A 91 12.00 -10.80 -1.68
C ASP A 91 11.53 -9.78 -0.63
N ASP A 92 10.22 -9.61 -0.45
CA ASP A 92 9.58 -8.65 0.47
C ASP A 92 9.90 -7.16 0.22
N ILE A 93 10.41 -6.82 -0.97
CA ILE A 93 10.68 -5.43 -1.38
C ILE A 93 9.41 -4.81 -1.95
N ILE A 94 9.03 -3.63 -1.46
CA ILE A 94 7.90 -2.89 -2.05
C ILE A 94 8.32 -2.29 -3.40
N VAL A 95 7.66 -2.79 -4.44
CA VAL A 95 7.81 -2.35 -5.83
C VAL A 95 6.90 -1.15 -6.12
N THR A 96 5.70 -1.11 -5.55
CA THR A 96 4.73 -0.02 -5.78
C THR A 96 3.74 0.07 -4.64
N MET A 97 3.21 1.27 -4.39
CA MET A 97 2.12 1.48 -3.43
C MET A 97 1.12 2.52 -3.90
N GLY A 98 -0.07 2.50 -3.32
CA GLY A 98 -1.06 3.53 -3.60
C GLY A 98 -2.37 3.40 -2.83
N HIS A 99 -3.29 4.33 -3.10
CA HIS A 99 -4.65 4.29 -2.59
C HIS A 99 -5.54 3.44 -3.49
N ARG A 100 -6.34 2.57 -2.88
CA ARG A 100 -7.32 1.72 -3.55
C ARG A 100 -8.58 2.54 -3.86
N VAL A 101 -8.69 2.99 -5.10
CA VAL A 101 -9.89 3.71 -5.60
C VAL A 101 -11.05 2.75 -5.90
N ARG A 102 -10.77 1.44 -6.05
CA ARG A 102 -11.75 0.37 -6.30
C ARG A 102 -11.38 -0.92 -5.57
N ARG A 103 -12.40 -1.67 -5.11
CA ARG A 103 -12.24 -2.99 -4.47
C ARG A 103 -11.42 -3.93 -5.38
N VAL A 104 -10.42 -4.61 -4.81
CA VAL A 104 -9.73 -5.78 -5.41
C VAL A 104 -10.82 -6.82 -5.62
N LEU A 105 -11.05 -7.16 -6.87
CA LEU A 105 -11.99 -8.19 -7.27
C LEU A 105 -11.28 -9.53 -7.11
N ARG A 106 -11.87 -10.47 -6.35
CA ARG A 106 -11.42 -11.88 -6.34
C ARG A 106 -11.40 -12.40 -7.79
N LYS A 107 -10.44 -13.29 -8.10
CA LYS A 107 -10.09 -13.85 -9.43
C LYS A 107 -11.21 -14.64 -10.15
N ASN A 108 -12.48 -14.31 -9.96
CA ASN A 108 -13.60 -14.95 -10.66
C ASN A 108 -14.14 -14.08 -11.82
N ASN A 109 -13.69 -12.82 -11.95
CA ASN A 109 -14.30 -11.85 -12.88
C ASN A 109 -13.30 -10.99 -13.69
N PHE A 110 -12.06 -11.44 -13.87
CA PHE A 110 -11.05 -10.66 -14.62
C PHE A 110 -11.27 -10.64 -16.14
N SER A 111 -12.01 -11.61 -16.70
CA SER A 111 -12.27 -11.70 -18.15
C SER A 111 -13.27 -10.62 -18.64
N LEU A 112 -14.29 -10.29 -17.84
CA LEU A 112 -15.42 -9.47 -18.33
C LEU A 112 -15.15 -7.95 -18.31
N LYS A 113 -14.15 -7.46 -17.56
CA LYS A 113 -13.90 -6.01 -17.43
C LYS A 113 -12.94 -5.42 -18.47
N ARG A 114 -12.11 -6.25 -19.15
CA ARG A 114 -11.22 -5.76 -20.22
C ARG A 114 -12.00 -5.27 -21.45
N ALA A 115 -13.16 -5.87 -21.74
CA ALA A 115 -14.00 -5.48 -22.87
C ALA A 115 -14.65 -4.10 -22.72
N ARG A 116 -14.98 -3.67 -21.49
CA ARG A 116 -15.67 -2.37 -21.28
C ARG A 116 -14.72 -1.17 -21.16
N TYR A 117 -13.49 -1.37 -20.70
CA TYR A 117 -12.54 -0.25 -20.55
C TYR A 117 -11.92 0.20 -21.88
N SER A 118 -11.74 -0.70 -22.85
CA SER A 118 -11.22 -0.36 -24.19
C SER A 118 -12.20 0.50 -25.00
N GLN A 119 -13.49 0.43 -24.71
CA GLN A 119 -14.53 1.26 -25.34
C GLN A 119 -14.60 2.66 -24.71
N LEU A 120 -14.38 2.79 -23.39
CA LEU A 120 -14.44 4.07 -22.69
C LEU A 120 -13.16 4.92 -22.78
N SER A 121 -12.00 4.32 -23.06
CA SER A 121 -10.72 5.05 -23.18
C SER A 121 -10.54 5.80 -24.52
N ARG A 122 -11.54 5.77 -25.41
CA ARG A 122 -11.53 6.47 -26.70
C ARG A 122 -12.07 7.91 -26.67
N GLN A 123 -12.44 8.44 -25.50
CA GLN A 123 -12.79 9.86 -25.40
C GLN A 123 -11.59 10.68 -24.88
N PRO A 124 -10.97 11.54 -25.71
CA PRO A 124 -9.89 12.40 -25.26
C PRO A 124 -10.46 13.44 -24.29
N ARG A 125 -10.03 13.39 -23.03
CA ARG A 125 -10.34 14.44 -22.06
C ARG A 125 -9.37 15.60 -22.30
N HIS A 126 -9.85 16.66 -22.93
CA HIS A 126 -9.16 17.95 -22.99
C HIS A 126 -8.88 18.45 -21.57
N TYR A 127 -7.60 18.51 -21.19
CA TYR A 127 -7.16 19.20 -19.97
C TYR A 127 -6.79 20.63 -20.34
N LYS A 128 -7.55 21.62 -19.87
CA LYS A 128 -7.20 23.03 -20.00
C LYS A 128 -6.16 23.36 -18.94
N TYR A 129 -4.94 23.70 -19.34
CA TYR A 129 -3.95 24.28 -18.44
C TYR A 129 -4.28 25.77 -18.25
N SER A 130 -4.74 26.14 -17.06
CA SER A 130 -4.73 27.54 -16.62
C SER A 130 -3.35 27.87 -16.07
N THR A 131 -2.47 28.37 -16.92
CA THR A 131 -1.25 29.07 -16.52
C THR A 131 -1.63 30.38 -15.82
N GLY A 132 -1.18 30.55 -14.57
CA GLY A 132 -1.35 31.78 -13.82
C GLY A 132 -0.10 32.66 -13.81
N ARG A 133 -0.34 33.93 -13.46
CA ARG A 133 0.53 35.09 -13.15
C ARG A 133 0.89 35.98 -14.36
N VAL A 134 0.87 37.32 -14.25
CA VAL A 134 1.15 38.21 -13.09
C VAL A 134 0.03 39.22 -12.86
#